data_AF-A0A0Q8Q5E9-F1
#
_entry.id   AF-A0A0Q8Q5E9-F1
#
_cell.length_a   1.000
_cell.length_b   1.000
_cell.length_c   1.000
_cell.angle_alpha   90.00
_cell.angle_beta   90.00
_cell.angle_gamma   90.00
#
_symmetry.space_group_name_H-M   'P 1'
#
loop_
_entity.id
_entity.type
_entity.pdbx_description
1 polymer ?
#
loop_
_entity_poly.entity_id
_entity_poly.type
_entity_poly.pdbx_seq_one_letter_code
_entity_poly.pdbx_strand_id
1 'polypeptide(L)'
;MAIMTAWLNADGRPYDPHKAIIAWQDGDASAGEELFEQLYHQGAVNTASYAAAEEIVNMIMEASSPEWHAYALLSFIEEGRQTTSNPALPPELQAS
;
A
#
# COMPACT_ATOMS: atom_id res chain seq x y z
N MET A 1 4.97 -17.72 -19.52
CA MET A 1 3.67 -17.09 -19.23
C MET A 1 3.57 -16.98 -17.73
N ALA A 2 4.02 -15.85 -17.17
CA ALA A 2 3.90 -15.61 -15.73
C ALA A 2 2.43 -15.30 -15.47
N ILE A 3 1.81 -16.05 -14.56
CA ILE A 3 0.48 -15.71 -14.06
C ILE A 3 0.71 -14.44 -13.24
N MET A 4 0.27 -13.27 -13.73
CA MET A 4 0.24 -12.07 -12.90
C MET A 4 -0.78 -12.34 -11.80
N THR A 5 -0.29 -12.78 -10.64
CA THR A 5 -1.11 -12.94 -9.45
C THR A 5 -1.68 -11.57 -9.13
N ALA A 6 -3.00 -11.47 -9.00
CA ALA A 6 -3.62 -10.20 -8.61
C ALA A 6 -3.10 -9.77 -7.24
N TRP A 7 -2.76 -8.48 -7.11
CA TRP A 7 -2.50 -7.86 -5.81
C TRP A 7 -3.73 -8.01 -4.92
N LEU A 8 -3.54 -8.36 -3.65
CA LEU A 8 -4.61 -8.56 -2.69
C LEU A 8 -4.58 -7.46 -1.63
N ASN A 9 -5.76 -6.95 -1.29
CA ASN A 9 -5.97 -6.01 -0.20
C ASN A 9 -5.84 -6.70 1.18
N ALA A 10 -5.97 -5.95 2.27
CA ALA A 10 -5.89 -6.46 3.64
C ALA A 10 -6.89 -7.60 3.94
N ASP A 11 -8.05 -7.61 3.29
CA ASP A 11 -9.07 -8.67 3.40
C ASP A 11 -8.82 -9.87 2.47
N GLY A 12 -7.74 -9.87 1.68
CA GLY A 12 -7.42 -10.92 0.72
C GLY A 12 -8.22 -10.86 -0.60
N ARG A 13 -8.78 -9.71 -0.95
CA ARG A 13 -9.52 -9.47 -2.21
C ARG A 13 -8.65 -8.76 -3.24
N PRO A 14 -8.82 -9.04 -4.55
CA PRO A 14 -8.09 -8.33 -5.59
C PRO A 14 -8.26 -6.81 -5.50
N TYR A 15 -7.14 -6.09 -5.46
CA TYR A 15 -7.11 -4.63 -5.41
C TYR A 15 -5.82 -4.09 -6.01
N ASP A 16 -5.95 -3.09 -6.89
CA ASP A 16 -4.83 -2.38 -7.49
C ASP A 16 -4.78 -0.95 -6.91
N PRO A 17 -3.78 -0.62 -6.08
CA PRO A 17 -3.73 0.67 -5.38
C PRO A 17 -3.36 1.85 -6.29
N HIS A 18 -2.80 1.61 -7.48
CA HIS A 18 -2.15 2.63 -8.30
C HIS A 18 -3.08 3.81 -8.63
N LYS A 19 -4.36 3.54 -8.95
CA LYS A 19 -5.32 4.61 -9.26
C LYS A 19 -5.61 5.51 -8.06
N ALA A 20 -5.77 4.94 -6.88
CA ALA A 20 -6.03 5.70 -5.67
C ALA A 20 -4.78 6.48 -5.22
N ILE A 21 -3.58 5.94 -5.43
CA ILE A 21 -2.33 6.66 -5.16
C ILE A 21 -2.21 7.91 -6.03
N ILE A 22 -2.45 7.80 -7.35
CA ILE A 22 -2.45 8.96 -8.25
C ILE A 22 -3.50 9.98 -7.83
N ALA A 23 -4.73 9.54 -7.52
CA ALA A 23 -5.79 10.46 -7.08
C ALA A 23 -5.40 11.19 -5.79
N TRP A 24 -4.78 10.48 -4.83
CA TRP A 24 -4.32 11.09 -3.59
C TRP A 24 -3.16 12.07 -3.82
N GLN A 25 -2.21 11.74 -4.69
CA GLN A 25 -1.15 12.65 -5.16
C GLN A 25 -1.73 13.95 -5.75
N ASP A 26 -2.82 13.85 -6.50
CA ASP A 26 -3.53 14.99 -7.10
C ASP A 26 -4.41 15.78 -6.09
N GLY A 27 -4.41 15.38 -4.81
CA GLY A 27 -5.09 16.08 -3.72
C GLY A 27 -6.49 15.55 -3.38
N ASP A 28 -6.89 14.39 -3.90
CA ASP A 28 -8.13 13.74 -3.48
C ASP A 28 -7.95 13.03 -2.12
N ALA A 29 -8.42 13.68 -1.05
CA ALA A 29 -8.35 13.12 0.30
C ALA A 29 -9.14 11.81 0.45
N SER A 30 -10.21 11.60 -0.33
CA SER A 30 -11.01 10.36 -0.23
C SER A 30 -10.26 9.14 -0.77
N ALA A 31 -9.31 9.35 -1.69
CA ALA A 31 -8.44 8.28 -2.16
C ALA A 31 -7.45 7.83 -1.08
N GLY A 32 -7.01 8.74 -0.20
CA GLY A 32 -6.24 8.39 0.99
C GLY A 32 -7.03 7.52 1.97
N GLU A 33 -8.31 7.84 2.20
CA GLU A 33 -9.21 7.02 3.01
C GLU A 33 -9.42 5.62 2.42
N GLU A 34 -9.66 5.53 1.10
CA GLU A 34 -9.74 4.25 0.38
C GLU A 34 -8.46 3.42 0.56
N LEU A 35 -7.29 4.03 0.37
CA LEU A 35 -6.02 3.32 0.55
C LEU A 35 -5.83 2.82 1.98
N PHE A 36 -6.23 3.59 2.98
CA PHE A 36 -6.22 3.13 4.37
C PHE A 36 -7.12 1.90 4.55
N GLU A 37 -8.36 1.95 4.08
CA GLU A 37 -9.32 0.85 4.21
C GLU A 37 -8.89 -0.41 3.47
N GLN A 38 -8.30 -0.26 2.28
CA GLN A 38 -7.93 -1.39 1.42
C GLN A 38 -6.57 -1.98 1.82
N LEU A 39 -5.59 -1.15 2.20
CA LEU A 39 -4.22 -1.62 2.40
C LEU A 39 -3.92 -2.01 3.85
N TYR A 40 -4.75 -1.61 4.80
CA TYR A 40 -4.56 -1.94 6.20
C TYR A 40 -5.90 -2.15 6.94
N HIS A 41 -6.06 -3.30 7.58
CA HIS A 41 -7.22 -3.55 8.44
C HIS A 41 -6.82 -4.23 9.74
N GLN A 42 -6.76 -3.46 10.84
CA GLN A 42 -6.51 -3.98 12.20
C GLN A 42 -5.25 -4.88 12.31
N GLY A 43 -4.15 -4.46 11.66
CA GLY A 43 -2.91 -5.24 11.61
C GLY A 43 -2.79 -6.16 10.40
N ALA A 44 -3.88 -6.41 9.67
CA ALA A 44 -3.85 -7.18 8.43
C ALA A 44 -3.32 -6.33 7.27
N VAL A 45 -2.37 -6.88 6.55
CA VAL A 45 -1.80 -6.33 5.31
C VAL A 45 -1.57 -7.48 4.33
N ASN A 46 -1.46 -7.17 3.04
CA ASN A 46 -1.27 -8.20 2.02
C ASN A 46 -0.49 -7.65 0.81
N THR A 47 -0.46 -8.39 -0.29
CA THR A 47 0.45 -8.08 -1.41
C THR A 47 0.21 -6.72 -2.06
N ALA A 48 -1.03 -6.20 -2.09
CA ALA A 48 -1.30 -4.83 -2.54
C ALA A 48 -0.72 -3.78 -1.59
N SER A 49 -0.72 -4.05 -0.28
CA SER A 49 -0.09 -3.17 0.72
C SER A 49 1.41 -3.06 0.47
N TYR A 50 2.06 -4.18 0.15
CA TYR A 50 3.49 -4.20 -0.14
C TYR A 50 3.83 -3.50 -1.45
N ALA A 51 3.03 -3.71 -2.50
CA ALA A 51 3.23 -3.03 -3.77
C ALA A 51 3.05 -1.50 -3.63
N ALA A 52 2.10 -1.07 -2.80
CA ALA A 52 1.84 0.36 -2.55
C ALA A 52 2.96 1.05 -1.75
N ALA A 53 3.76 0.32 -0.97
CA ALA A 53 4.74 0.92 -0.06
C ALA A 53 5.77 1.79 -0.80
N GLU A 54 6.33 1.29 -1.90
CA GLU A 54 7.28 2.04 -2.73
C GLU A 54 6.62 3.28 -3.37
N GLU A 55 5.43 3.12 -3.93
CA GLU A 55 4.69 4.24 -4.55
C GLU A 55 4.32 5.33 -3.53
N ILE A 56 3.97 4.95 -2.30
CA ILE A 56 3.71 5.90 -1.21
C ILE A 56 5.00 6.64 -0.80
N VAL A 57 6.15 5.96 -0.77
CA VAL A 57 7.45 6.61 -0.53
C VAL A 57 7.74 7.64 -1.62
N ASN A 58 7.54 7.28 -2.89
CA ASN A 58 7.75 8.20 -4.02
C ASN A 58 6.80 9.40 -3.95
N MET A 59 5.51 9.17 -3.66
CA MET A 59 4.53 10.24 -3.40
C MET A 59 5.01 11.21 -2.32
N ILE A 60 5.48 10.69 -1.19
CA ILE A 60 5.98 11.49 -0.07
C ILE A 60 7.21 12.31 -0.48
N MET A 61 8.12 11.72 -1.24
CA MET A 61 9.35 12.38 -1.70
C MET A 61 9.09 13.51 -2.71
N GLU A 62 8.06 13.35 -3.55
CA GLU A 62 7.70 14.33 -4.58
C GLU A 62 6.80 15.46 -4.04
N ALA A 63 6.12 15.23 -2.91
CA ALA A 63 5.24 16.22 -2.30
C ALA A 63 6.00 17.42 -1.75
N SER A 64 5.56 18.63 -2.12
CA SER A 64 6.09 19.88 -1.55
C SER A 64 5.75 20.06 -0.06
N SER A 65 4.65 19.44 0.39
CA SER A 65 4.22 19.39 1.78
C SER A 65 3.54 18.03 2.02
N PRO A 66 4.31 16.96 2.31
CA PRO A 66 3.74 15.63 2.48
C PRO A 66 2.77 15.58 3.64
N GLU A 67 1.63 14.92 3.43
CA GLU A 67 0.60 14.77 4.44
C GLU A 67 0.96 13.67 5.44
N TRP A 68 0.66 13.89 6.72
CA TRP A 68 0.99 12.95 7.79
C TRP A 68 0.33 11.57 7.62
N HIS A 69 -0.85 11.51 7.00
CA HIS A 69 -1.57 10.27 6.71
C HIS A 69 -0.76 9.30 5.83
N ALA A 70 0.04 9.82 4.88
CA ALA A 70 0.89 8.99 4.03
C ALA A 70 1.99 8.27 4.84
N TYR A 71 2.63 8.98 5.77
CA TYR A 71 3.61 8.40 6.69
C TYR A 71 2.98 7.37 7.63
N ALA A 72 1.76 7.65 8.13
CA ALA A 72 1.05 6.72 8.99
C ALA A 72 0.69 5.42 8.26
N LEU A 73 0.16 5.50 7.04
CA LEU A 73 -0.15 4.32 6.23
C LEU A 73 1.09 3.48 5.96
N LEU A 74 2.19 4.11 5.50
CA LEU A 74 3.45 3.43 5.28
C LEU A 74 3.96 2.71 6.53
N SER A 75 3.86 3.37 7.69
CA SER A 75 4.27 2.78 8.98
C SER A 75 3.44 1.55 9.34
N PHE A 76 2.12 1.60 9.16
CA PHE A 76 1.24 0.46 9.43
C PHE A 76 1.49 -0.71 8.47
N ILE A 77 1.79 -0.43 7.20
CA ILE A 77 2.17 -1.46 6.23
C ILE A 77 3.45 -2.17 6.69
N GLU A 78 4.48 -1.41 7.07
CA GLU A 78 5.76 -1.97 7.52
C GLU A 78 5.68 -2.73 8.85
N GLU A 79 4.85 -2.26 9.79
CA GLU A 79 4.55 -2.98 11.03
C GLU A 79 3.83 -4.30 10.72
N GLY A 80 2.77 -4.25 9.90
CA GLY A 80 2.00 -5.43 9.50
C GLY A 80 2.86 -6.47 8.78
N ARG A 81 3.76 -6.03 7.89
CA ARG A 81 4.68 -6.89 7.12
C ARG A 81 5.63 -7.71 8.01
N GLN A 82 5.95 -7.23 9.20
CA GLN A 82 6.85 -7.90 10.15
C GLN A 82 6.14 -8.97 11.00
N THR A 83 4.81 -9.01 10.98
CA THR A 83 4.04 -10.02 11.71
C THR A 83 4.01 -11.35 10.96
N THR A 84 4.06 -12.47 11.70
CA THR A 84 4.05 -13.82 11.11
C THR A 84 2.67 -14.26 10.61
N SER A 85 1.60 -13.54 10.96
CA SER A 85 0.23 -13.81 10.53
C SER A 85 -0.07 -13.29 9.13
N ASN A 86 0.67 -12.28 8.66
CA ASN A 86 0.51 -11.72 7.33
C ASN A 86 1.37 -12.47 6.30
N PRO A 87 0.99 -12.46 5.01
CA PRO A 87 1.76 -13.13 3.97
C PRO A 87 3.15 -12.52 3.85
N ALA A 88 4.14 -13.35 3.54
CA ALA A 88 5.50 -12.87 3.29
C ALA A 88 5.54 -11.92 2.08
N LEU A 89 6.51 -11.01 2.08
CA LEU A 89 6.80 -10.14 0.94
C LEU A 89 7.08 -11.01 -0.31
N PRO A 90 6.30 -10.87 -1.39
CA PRO A 90 6.52 -11.60 -2.64
C PRO A 90 7.92 -11.34 -3.19
N PRO A 91 8.62 -12.36 -3.75
CA PRO A 91 9.97 -12.20 -4.30
C PRO A 91 10.09 -11.09 -5.35
N GLU A 92 9.04 -10.88 -6.14
CA GLU A 92 8.95 -9.81 -7.14
C GLU A 92 9.01 -8.39 -6.57
N LEU A 93 8.76 -8.21 -5.26
CA LEU A 93 8.82 -6.92 -4.56
C LEU A 93 10.05 -6.78 -3.66
N GLN A 94 11.00 -7.73 -3.67
CA GLN A 94 12.19 -7.66 -2.80
C GLN A 94 13.30 -6.74 -3.33
N ALA A 95 13.17 -6.24 -4.56
CA ALA A 95 14.23 -5.55 -5.30
C ALA A 95 13.81 -4.19 -5.91
N SER A 96 12.66 -3.66 -5.50
CA SER A 96 12.23 -2.29 -5.78
C SER A 96 13.12 -1.27 -5.10
#